data_AF-A0A1C0U7S7-F1
#
_entry.id   AF-A0A1C0U7S7-F1
#
_cell.length_a   1.000
_cell.length_b   1.000
_cell.length_c   1.000
_cell.angle_alpha   90.00
_cell.angle_beta   90.00
_cell.angle_gamma   90.00
#
_symmetry.space_group_name_H-M   'P 1'
#
loop_
_entity.id
_entity.type
_entity.pdbx_description
1 polymer ?
#
loop_
_entity_poly.entity_id
_entity_poly.type
_entity_poly.pdbx_seq_one_letter_code
_entity_poly.pdbx_strand_id
1 'polypeptide(L)'
;MGNYMIYIKNLSSEPVKVSVNKRGEEDREEYLDIDCEDVKVWDISDTHGEGFVFSVIQRGAKKSYIASRNSFIGIFDDHVRDSGDNISNLISS
;
A
#
# COMPACT_ATOMS: atom_id res chain seq x y z
N MET A 1 9.62 16.39 14.38
CA MET A 1 9.49 15.38 13.31
C MET A 1 8.27 14.55 13.63
N GLY A 2 7.34 14.40 12.69
CA GLY A 2 6.15 13.57 12.89
C GLY A 2 6.47 12.12 12.58
N ASN A 3 5.92 11.20 13.37
CA ASN A 3 5.97 9.78 13.02
C ASN A 3 4.89 9.51 11.98
N TYR A 4 5.27 8.98 10.82
CA TYR A 4 4.35 8.62 9.75
C TYR A 4 4.42 7.13 9.53
N MET A 5 3.29 6.47 9.72
CA MET A 5 3.16 5.02 9.61
C MET A 5 2.14 4.69 8.55
N ILE A 6 2.30 3.54 7.92
CA ILE A 6 1.28 2.97 7.03
C ILE A 6 1.04 1.56 7.48
N TYR A 7 -0.24 1.24 7.68
CA TYR A 7 -0.67 -0.09 8.06
C TYR A 7 -1.34 -0.70 6.84
N ILE A 8 -0.86 -1.85 6.38
CA ILE A 8 -1.48 -2.55 5.25
C ILE A 8 -1.87 -3.93 5.74
N LYS A 9 -3.18 -4.17 5.80
CA LYS A 9 -3.76 -5.45 6.16
C LYS A 9 -4.26 -6.17 4.91
N ASN A 10 -3.87 -7.43 4.76
CA ASN A 10 -4.44 -8.30 3.75
C ASN A 10 -5.75 -8.91 4.28
N LEU A 11 -6.88 -8.52 3.68
CA LEU A 11 -8.22 -9.04 3.94
C LEU A 11 -8.75 -9.85 2.75
N SER A 12 -7.89 -10.16 1.79
CA SER A 12 -8.23 -10.95 0.61
C SER A 12 -8.10 -12.44 0.91
N SER A 13 -8.63 -13.29 0.02
CA SER A 13 -8.63 -14.74 0.21
C SER A 13 -7.25 -15.38 -0.03
N GLU A 14 -6.29 -14.63 -0.56
CA GLU A 14 -4.97 -15.12 -0.96
C GLU A 14 -3.85 -14.18 -0.47
N PRO A 15 -2.61 -14.68 -0.33
CA PRO A 15 -1.46 -13.83 -0.05
C PRO A 15 -1.26 -12.77 -1.14
N VAL A 16 -0.81 -11.59 -0.73
CA VAL A 16 -0.50 -10.48 -1.63
C VAL A 16 0.93 -10.02 -1.43
N LYS A 17 1.51 -9.44 -2.49
CA LYS A 17 2.82 -8.79 -2.43
C LYS A 17 2.65 -7.30 -2.45
N VAL A 18 3.27 -6.60 -1.52
CA VAL A 18 3.14 -5.14 -1.39
C VAL A 18 4.50 -4.47 -1.35
N SER A 19 4.65 -3.43 -2.16
CA SER A 19 5.74 -2.46 -2.03
C SER A 19 5.18 -1.09 -1.68
N VAL A 20 5.92 -0.33 -0.88
CA VAL A 20 5.53 1.02 -0.43
C VAL A 20 6.69 1.97 -0.70
N ASN A 21 6.40 3.01 -1.47
CA ASN A 21 7.38 3.97 -1.98
C ASN A 21 6.95 5.40 -1.68
N LYS A 22 7.93 6.29 -1.53
CA LYS A 22 7.63 7.73 -1.42
C LYS A 22 7.07 8.21 -2.76
N ARG A 23 6.06 9.07 -2.71
CA ARG A 23 5.51 9.67 -3.93
C ARG A 23 6.59 10.52 -4.61
N GLY A 24 6.93 10.18 -5.85
CA GLY A 24 7.97 10.86 -6.63
C GLY A 24 9.38 10.28 -6.48
N GLU A 25 9.58 9.24 -5.65
CA GLU A 25 10.77 8.40 -5.72
C GLU A 25 10.53 7.23 -6.70
N GLU A 26 11.60 6.72 -7.32
CA GLU A 26 11.52 5.51 -8.13
C GLU A 26 10.99 4.35 -7.28
N ASP A 27 10.15 3.52 -7.89
CA ASP A 27 9.57 2.33 -7.25
C ASP A 27 10.72 1.47 -6.70
N ARG A 28 10.89 1.41 -5.37
CA ARG A 28 11.71 0.36 -4.77
C ARG A 28 11.01 -0.95 -5.08
N GLU A 29 11.70 -1.83 -5.80
CA GLU A 29 11.19 -3.13 -6.21
C GLU A 29 11.15 -4.15 -5.06
N GLU A 30 11.31 -3.71 -3.82
CA GLU A 30 11.22 -4.59 -2.66
C GLU A 30 9.74 -4.81 -2.30
N TYR A 31 9.23 -5.98 -2.71
CA TYR A 31 7.91 -6.46 -2.33
C TYR A 31 8.01 -7.34 -1.10
N LEU A 32 7.13 -7.11 -0.14
CA LEU A 32 6.92 -7.99 1.00
C LEU A 32 5.64 -8.80 0.78
N ASP A 33 5.71 -10.10 1.06
CA ASP A 33 4.54 -10.96 1.14
C ASP A 33 3.74 -10.62 2.41
N ILE A 34 2.43 -10.50 2.26
CA ILE A 34 1.46 -10.34 3.34
C ILE A 34 0.46 -11.48 3.22
N ASP A 35 0.53 -12.43 4.16
CA ASP A 35 -0.41 -13.55 4.25
C ASP A 35 -1.83 -13.06 4.59
N CYS A 36 -2.82 -13.91 4.35
CA CYS A 36 -4.21 -13.60 4.67
C CYS A 36 -4.38 -13.25 6.15
N GLU A 37 -5.15 -12.20 6.45
CA GLU A 37 -5.36 -11.62 7.78
C GLU A 37 -4.12 -10.99 8.45
N ASP A 38 -2.93 -11.05 7.84
CA ASP A 38 -1.72 -10.41 8.37
C ASP A 38 -1.71 -8.90 8.09
N VAL A 39 -0.98 -8.18 8.93
CA VAL A 39 -0.74 -6.75 8.81
C VAL A 39 0.76 -6.48 8.81
N LYS A 40 1.19 -5.70 7.82
CA LYS A 40 2.54 -5.14 7.79
C LYS A 40 2.49 -3.64 7.99
N VAL A 41 3.55 -3.13 8.61
CA VAL A 41 3.66 -1.72 8.97
C VAL A 41 4.93 -1.17 8.35
N TRP A 42 4.79 -0.05 7.64
CA TRP A 42 5.91 0.70 7.08
C TRP A 42 6.10 1.98 7.88
N ASP A 43 7.32 2.16 8.40
CA ASP A 43 7.76 3.45 8.93
C ASP A 43 8.27 4.31 7.77
N ILE A 44 7.55 5.40 7.53
CA ILE A 44 7.87 6.40 6.52
C ILE A 44 8.10 7.76 7.17
N SER A 45 8.56 7.80 8.42
CA SER A 45 8.77 9.06 9.17
C SER A 45 9.88 9.93 8.57
N ASP A 46 10.83 9.33 7.84
CA ASP A 46 11.85 10.05 7.06
C ASP A 46 11.31 10.57 5.70
N THR A 47 9.99 10.71 5.57
CA THR A 47 9.36 11.20 4.34
C THR A 47 8.79 12.60 4.55
N HIS A 48 9.39 13.58 3.88
CA HIS A 48 8.88 14.95 3.79
C HIS A 48 7.80 15.12 2.70
N GLY A 49 7.50 14.07 1.93
CA GLY A 49 6.61 14.11 0.76
C GLY A 49 5.11 14.12 1.05
N GLU A 50 4.30 14.52 0.07
CA GLU A 50 2.84 14.73 0.17
C GLU A 50 1.99 13.46 0.32
N GLY A 51 2.62 12.29 0.49
CA GLY A 51 1.98 10.99 0.56
C GLY A 51 2.92 9.90 0.05
N PHE A 52 2.36 8.74 -0.25
CA PHE A 52 3.10 7.58 -0.75
C PHE A 52 2.34 6.87 -1.85
N VAL A 53 3.09 6.14 -2.65
CA VAL A 53 2.57 5.21 -3.65
C VAL A 53 2.83 3.81 -3.12
N PHE A 54 1.83 2.95 -3.14
CA PHE A 54 2.04 1.53 -2.87
C PHE A 54 1.54 0.70 -4.03
N SER A 55 2.23 -0.40 -4.29
CA SER A 55 1.86 -1.36 -5.33
C SER A 55 1.47 -2.67 -4.69
N VAL A 56 0.35 -3.24 -5.13
CA VAL A 56 -0.13 -4.54 -4.72
C VAL A 56 -0.07 -5.47 -5.93
N ILE A 57 0.62 -6.59 -5.79
CA ILE A 57 0.55 -7.71 -6.73
C ILE A 57 -0.35 -8.77 -6.10
N GLN A 58 -1.47 -9.04 -6.76
CA GLN A 58 -2.46 -10.03 -6.36
C GLN A 58 -2.85 -10.82 -7.60
N ARG A 59 -2.81 -12.16 -7.52
CA ARG A 59 -3.11 -13.06 -8.65
C ARG A 59 -2.32 -12.72 -9.93
N GLY A 60 -1.07 -12.26 -9.77
CA GLY A 60 -0.19 -11.85 -10.87
C GLY A 60 -0.47 -10.47 -11.47
N ALA A 61 -1.53 -9.77 -11.05
CA ALA A 61 -1.82 -8.41 -11.49
C ALA A 61 -1.23 -7.38 -10.52
N LYS A 62 -0.39 -6.46 -11.03
CA LYS A 62 0.12 -5.30 -10.27
C LYS A 62 -0.88 -4.14 -10.39
N LYS A 63 -1.28 -3.57 -9.26
CA LYS A 63 -2.04 -2.30 -9.18
C LYS A 63 -1.34 -1.36 -8.22
N SER A 64 -1.21 -0.09 -8.60
CA SER A 64 -0.59 0.94 -7.76
C SER A 64 -1.63 1.93 -7.26
N TYR A 65 -1.44 2.49 -6.07
CA TYR A 65 -2.39 3.35 -5.39
C TYR A 65 -1.66 4.51 -4.71
N ILE A 66 -2.36 5.62 -4.49
CA ILE A 66 -1.87 6.73 -3.65
C ILE A 66 -2.59 6.66 -2.32
N ALA A 67 -1.85 6.86 -1.24
CA ALA A 67 -2.43 7.05 0.08
C ALA A 67 -1.73 8.16 0.87
N SER A 68 -2.46 8.68 1.86
CA SER A 68 -2.05 9.80 2.69
C SER A 68 -1.25 9.33 3.90
N ARG A 69 -0.49 10.21 4.54
CA ARG A 69 0.23 9.89 5.78
C ARG A 69 -0.73 9.30 6.83
N ASN A 70 -0.28 8.27 7.57
CA ASN A 70 -1.06 7.61 8.62
C ASN A 70 -2.31 6.86 8.15
N SER A 71 -2.34 6.41 6.88
CA SER A 71 -3.43 5.59 6.36
C SER A 71 -3.44 4.17 6.91
N PHE A 72 -4.65 3.62 7.01
CA PHE A 72 -4.91 2.21 7.26
C PHE A 72 -5.50 1.57 6.00
N ILE A 73 -4.68 0.77 5.30
CA ILE A 73 -5.02 0.15 4.03
C ILE A 73 -5.55 -1.26 4.25
N GLY A 74 -6.74 -1.54 3.71
CA GLY A 74 -7.31 -2.88 3.61
C GLY A 74 -7.30 -3.36 2.17
N ILE A 75 -6.66 -4.49 1.90
CA ILE A 75 -6.63 -5.12 0.58
C ILE A 75 -7.66 -6.25 0.55
N PHE A 76 -8.66 -6.15 -0.32
CA PHE A 76 -9.67 -7.18 -0.56
C PHE A 76 -9.43 -7.88 -1.90
N ASP A 77 -10.26 -8.88 -2.24
CA ASP A 77 -10.12 -9.63 -3.49
C ASP A 77 -10.31 -8.78 -4.76
N ASP A 78 -11.14 -7.74 -4.67
CA ASP A 78 -11.59 -6.95 -5.82
C ASP A 78 -11.34 -5.44 -5.66
N HIS A 79 -11.02 -4.96 -4.46
CA HIS A 79 -10.81 -3.55 -4.18
C HIS A 79 -9.80 -3.30 -3.06
N VAL A 80 -9.39 -2.05 -2.93
CA VAL A 80 -8.54 -1.57 -1.82
C VAL A 80 -9.25 -0.40 -1.14
N ARG A 81 -9.16 -0.36 0.19
CA ARG A 81 -9.68 0.73 1.00
C ARG A 81 -8.57 1.45 1.75
N ASP A 82 -8.69 2.75 1.88
CA ASP A 82 -7.93 3.57 2.82
C ASP A 82 -8.87 4.11 3.88
N SER A 83 -8.63 3.73 5.14
CA SER A 83 -9.34 4.28 6.32
C SER A 83 -10.87 4.15 6.24
N GLY A 84 -11.35 3.15 5.49
CA GLY A 84 -12.78 2.87 5.28
C GLY A 84 -13.31 3.24 3.90
N ASP A 85 -12.62 4.12 3.17
CA ASP A 85 -13.02 4.60 1.85
C ASP A 85 -12.39 3.79 0.73
N ASN A 86 -13.14 3.51 -0.33
CA ASN A 86 -12.59 2.86 -1.53
C ASN A 86 -11.62 3.81 -2.24
N ILE A 87 -10.45 3.30 -2.61
CA ILE A 87 -9.47 4.05 -3.39
C ILE A 87 -9.29 3.43 -4.78
N SER A 88 -9.20 4.29 -5.78
CA SER A 88 -8.94 3.88 -7.16
C SER A 88 -7.45 3.65 -7.36
N ASN A 89 -7.11 2.64 -8.15
CA ASN A 89 -5.73 2.45 -8.60
C ASN A 89 -5.33 3.56 -9.58
N LEU A 90 -4.04 3.85 -9.61
CA LEU A 90 -3.40 4.61 -10.67
C LEU A 90 -3.53 3.81 -11.97
N ILE A 91 -4.08 4.47 -12.99
CA ILE A 91 -4.08 3.93 -14.35
C ILE A 91 -2.68 4.21 -14.90
N SER A 92 -1.92 3.15 -15.16
CA SER A 92 -0.69 3.24 -15.93
C SER A 92 -1.08 3.56 -17.38
N SER A 93 -0.70 4.74 -17.87
CA SER A 93 -0.77 5.10 -19.29
C SER A 93 0.18 4.26 -20.15
#